data_AF-A0A6B2G2N4-F1
#
_entry.id   AF-A0A6B2G2N4-F1
#
_cell.length_a   1.000
_cell.length_b   1.000
_cell.length_c   1.000
_cell.angle_alpha   90.00
_cell.angle_beta   90.00
_cell.angle_gamma   90.00
#
_symmetry.space_group_name_H-M   'P 1'
#
loop_
_entity.id
_entity.type
_entity.pdbx_description
1 polymer ?
#
loop_
_entity_poly.entity_id
_entity_poly.type
_entity_poly.pdbx_seq_one_letter_code
_entity_poly.pdbx_strand_id
1 'polypeptide(L)'
;NCVAETAVAKNKCLKESGALVPESFDQLYSLILNTFKEKVASGHWKIKPETSPPPIPVDYKYAREMGLIRKPSAFISTICDERGNEPTYSSHSISKILEQEHGIGVTIGLLWFQRLLSPQINRFLEMCIIILADHGPAVSGAHNTIVTARAGKDMLSSLCTGLLTIGDRFGGAISGAASQFWGAFCSKKLPADFVQEMRKKGELILGIGHMIKSVTNPDERVKK
;
A
#
# COMPACT_ATOMS: atom_id res chain seq x y z
N ASN A 1 -40.17 4.51 48.86
CA ASN A 1 -39.12 5.49 48.50
C ASN A 1 -39.13 5.97 47.05
N CYS A 2 -39.80 5.33 46.09
CA CYS A 2 -39.70 5.70 44.66
C CYS A 2 -40.40 7.04 44.27
N VAL A 3 -41.42 7.49 45.01
CA VAL A 3 -42.22 8.69 44.64
C VAL A 3 -41.44 10.00 44.83
N ALA A 4 -40.58 10.07 45.86
CA ALA A 4 -39.79 11.27 46.16
C ALA A 4 -38.67 11.53 45.12
N GLU A 5 -38.23 10.50 44.40
CA GLU A 5 -37.17 10.61 43.40
C GLU A 5 -37.67 11.06 42.02
N THR A 6 -38.99 11.12 41.82
CA THR A 6 -39.62 11.52 40.55
C THR A 6 -39.35 12.99 40.22
N ALA A 7 -39.23 13.30 38.92
CA ALA A 7 -39.03 14.67 38.45
C ALA A 7 -40.16 15.62 38.90
N VAL A 8 -41.39 15.13 38.99
CA VAL A 8 -42.56 15.90 39.47
C VAL A 8 -42.41 16.27 40.94
N ALA A 9 -42.02 15.31 41.79
CA ALA A 9 -41.80 15.57 43.21
C ALA A 9 -40.65 16.57 43.44
N LYS A 10 -39.56 16.45 42.68
CA LYS A 10 -38.41 17.37 42.73
C LYS A 10 -38.79 18.78 42.28
N ASN A 11 -39.50 18.93 41.16
CA ASN A 11 -39.95 20.23 40.65
C ASN A 11 -40.89 20.93 41.62
N LYS A 12 -41.80 20.17 42.24
CA LYS A 12 -42.69 20.69 43.27
C LYS A 12 -41.91 21.18 44.49
N CYS A 13 -41.00 20.36 45.02
CA CYS A 13 -40.17 20.73 46.17
C CYS A 13 -39.25 21.94 45.89
N LEU A 14 -38.69 22.04 44.69
CA LEU A 14 -37.89 23.19 44.26
C LEU A 14 -38.74 24.48 44.19
N LYS A 15 -39.94 24.40 43.61
CA LYS A 15 -40.86 25.54 43.53
C LYS A 15 -41.28 26.02 44.92
N GLU A 16 -41.55 25.08 45.84
CA GLU A 16 -41.87 25.37 47.25
C GLU A 16 -40.69 26.00 48.00
N SER A 17 -39.45 25.66 47.63
CA SER A 17 -38.22 26.21 48.22
C SER A 17 -37.85 27.60 47.67
N GLY A 18 -38.71 28.22 46.84
CA GLY A 18 -38.48 29.55 46.26
C GLY A 18 -37.66 29.56 44.98
N ALA A 19 -37.39 28.40 44.37
CA ALA A 19 -36.78 28.35 43.05
C ALA A 19 -37.79 28.69 41.95
N LEU A 20 -37.30 29.35 40.89
CA LEU A 20 -38.08 29.60 39.69
C LEU A 20 -38.14 28.31 38.86
N VAL A 21 -39.25 27.58 38.96
CA VAL A 21 -39.48 26.32 38.25
C VAL A 21 -40.53 26.52 37.15
N PRO A 22 -40.21 26.26 35.88
CA PRO A 22 -41.17 26.37 34.78
C PRO A 22 -42.17 25.22 34.80
N GLU A 23 -43.29 25.36 34.10
CA GLU A 23 -44.30 24.30 34.03
C GLU A 23 -43.88 23.16 33.10
N SER A 24 -43.02 23.44 32.12
CA SER A 24 -42.44 22.48 31.19
C SER A 24 -41.04 22.89 30.74
N PHE A 25 -40.30 21.99 30.07
CA PHE A 25 -38.98 22.30 29.51
C PHE A 25 -39.04 23.42 28.46
N ASP A 26 -40.10 23.48 27.65
CA ASP A 26 -40.26 24.51 26.61
C ASP A 26 -40.36 25.93 27.18
N GLN A 27 -40.92 26.06 28.40
CA GLN A 27 -41.05 27.35 29.08
C GLN A 27 -39.77 27.79 29.81
N LEU A 28 -38.77 26.91 29.93
CA LEU A 28 -37.52 27.20 30.64
C LEU A 28 -36.79 28.40 30.02
N TYR A 29 -36.76 28.49 28.69
CA TYR A 29 -36.15 29.62 27.97
C TYR A 29 -36.79 30.96 28.38
N SER A 30 -38.13 31.02 28.36
CA SER A 30 -38.89 32.22 28.72
C SER A 30 -38.65 32.64 30.18
N LEU A 31 -38.61 31.67 31.09
CA LEU A 31 -38.35 31.91 32.50
C LEU A 31 -36.94 32.47 32.75
N ILE A 32 -35.91 31.89 32.11
CA ILE A 32 -34.52 32.38 32.18
C ILE A 32 -34.43 33.80 31.61
N LEU A 33 -35.00 34.03 30.43
CA LEU A 33 -34.95 35.33 29.75
C LEU A 33 -35.64 36.44 30.56
N ASN A 34 -36.81 36.16 31.14
CA ASN A 34 -37.55 37.11 31.96
C ASN A 34 -36.79 37.43 33.25
N THR A 35 -36.29 36.42 33.95
CA THR A 35 -35.48 36.59 35.16
C THR A 35 -34.22 37.42 34.86
N PHE A 36 -33.56 37.16 33.73
CA PHE A 36 -32.39 37.93 33.30
C PHE A 36 -32.73 39.40 33.05
N LYS A 37 -33.81 39.68 32.30
CA LYS A 37 -34.27 41.04 32.04
C LYS A 37 -34.62 41.78 33.33
N GLU A 38 -35.30 41.13 34.27
CA GLU A 38 -35.64 41.70 35.58
C GLU A 38 -34.38 42.04 36.41
N LYS A 39 -33.39 41.15 36.43
CA LYS A 39 -32.13 41.38 37.17
C LYS A 39 -31.23 42.44 36.53
N VAL A 40 -31.29 42.61 35.21
CA VAL A 40 -30.63 43.72 34.52
C VAL A 40 -31.36 45.03 34.77
N ALA A 41 -32.70 45.05 34.68
CA ALA A 41 -33.52 46.25 34.92
C ALA A 41 -33.41 46.76 36.36
N SER A 42 -33.29 45.86 37.34
CA SER A 42 -33.03 46.20 38.75
C SER A 42 -31.60 46.67 39.03
N GLY A 43 -30.72 46.70 38.03
CA GLY A 43 -29.32 47.11 38.17
C GLY A 43 -28.43 46.10 38.90
N HIS A 44 -28.96 44.92 39.24
CA HIS A 44 -28.23 43.85 39.90
C HIS A 44 -27.15 43.25 38.97
N TRP A 45 -27.45 43.13 37.67
CA TRP A 45 -26.50 42.67 36.65
C TRP A 45 -26.18 43.77 35.65
N LYS A 46 -24.89 44.03 35.44
CA LYS A 46 -24.38 44.97 34.41
C LYS A 46 -23.80 44.18 33.26
N ILE A 47 -24.39 44.35 32.07
CA ILE A 47 -23.91 43.70 30.84
C ILE A 47 -22.55 44.31 30.48
N LYS A 48 -21.54 43.46 30.32
CA LYS A 48 -20.23 43.87 29.82
C LYS A 48 -20.25 43.86 28.29
N PRO A 49 -19.53 44.79 27.63
CA PRO A 49 -19.37 44.74 26.19
C PRO A 49 -18.64 43.45 25.80
N GLU A 50 -19.11 42.82 24.72
CA GLU A 50 -18.49 41.60 24.20
C GLU A 50 -17.18 41.93 23.50
N THR A 51 -16.11 41.21 23.83
CA THR A 51 -14.78 41.35 23.20
C THR A 51 -14.53 40.17 22.28
N SER A 52 -13.98 40.41 21.09
CA SER A 52 -13.68 39.32 20.16
C SER A 52 -12.62 38.38 20.73
N PRO A 53 -12.84 37.05 20.74
CA PRO A 53 -11.84 36.08 21.16
C PRO A 53 -10.65 36.07 20.20
N PRO A 54 -9.46 35.61 20.62
CA PRO A 54 -8.30 35.47 19.74
C PRO A 54 -8.59 34.44 18.62
N PRO A 55 -8.17 34.70 17.37
CA PRO A 55 -8.41 33.79 16.28
C PRO A 55 -7.59 32.50 16.43
N ILE A 56 -8.23 31.35 16.20
CA ILE A 56 -7.59 30.04 16.19
C ILE A 56 -7.45 29.58 14.74
N PRO A 57 -6.28 29.08 14.30
CA PRO A 57 -6.12 28.53 12.97
C PRO A 57 -7.09 27.37 12.72
N VAL A 58 -7.62 27.31 11.49
CA VAL A 58 -8.47 26.21 11.06
C VAL A 58 -7.64 24.93 10.93
N ASP A 59 -8.17 23.80 11.39
CA ASP A 59 -7.52 22.50 11.26
C ASP A 59 -7.33 22.11 9.79
N TYR A 60 -6.17 21.52 9.46
CA TYR A 60 -5.84 21.10 8.11
C TYR A 60 -6.85 20.11 7.51
N LYS A 61 -7.34 19.13 8.30
CA LYS A 61 -8.31 18.13 7.82
C LYS A 61 -9.62 18.80 7.46
N TYR A 62 -10.12 19.66 8.34
CA TYR A 62 -11.34 20.43 8.09
C TYR A 62 -11.20 21.31 6.85
N ALA A 63 -10.10 22.07 6.74
CA ALA A 63 -9.86 22.93 5.58
C ALA A 63 -9.76 22.13 4.28
N ARG A 64 -9.19 20.92 4.31
CA ARG A 64 -9.08 20.03 3.15
C ARG A 64 -10.43 19.42 2.76
N GLU A 65 -11.22 18.96 3.73
CA GLU A 65 -12.54 18.37 3.50
C GLU A 65 -13.54 19.41 2.97
N MET A 66 -13.48 20.63 3.49
CA MET A 66 -14.26 21.77 3.01
C MET A 66 -13.74 22.35 1.69
N GLY A 67 -12.62 21.85 1.15
CA GLY A 67 -12.04 22.33 -0.11
C GLY A 67 -11.43 23.74 -0.04
N LEU A 68 -11.15 24.26 1.15
CA LEU A 68 -10.54 25.58 1.36
C LEU A 68 -9.06 25.64 0.94
N ILE A 69 -8.39 24.49 0.94
CA ILE A 69 -6.98 24.36 0.60
C ILE A 69 -6.72 23.18 -0.33
N ARG A 70 -5.66 23.26 -1.12
CA ARG A 70 -5.14 22.15 -1.92
C ARG A 70 -3.69 21.87 -1.55
N LYS A 71 -3.39 20.62 -1.21
CA LYS A 71 -2.02 20.12 -0.99
C LYS A 71 -1.68 19.10 -2.09
N PRO A 72 -0.60 19.28 -2.87
CA PRO A 72 -0.19 18.30 -3.87
C PRO A 72 0.25 16.99 -3.22
N SER A 73 0.04 15.86 -3.91
CA SER A 73 0.51 14.55 -3.47
C SER A 73 2.02 14.43 -3.66
N ALA A 74 2.72 13.89 -2.66
CA ALA A 74 4.16 13.65 -2.74
C ALA A 74 4.52 12.35 -3.50
N PHE A 75 3.59 11.40 -3.56
CA PHE A 75 3.78 10.10 -4.18
C PHE A 75 2.62 9.79 -5.13
N ILE A 76 2.93 8.98 -6.14
CA ILE A 76 1.97 8.43 -7.09
C ILE A 76 2.16 6.91 -7.08
N SER A 77 1.07 6.16 -6.89
CA SER A 77 1.02 4.71 -7.03
C SER A 77 -0.05 4.35 -8.06
N THR A 78 0.25 3.38 -8.93
CA THR A 78 -0.62 2.97 -10.04
C THR A 78 -0.88 1.47 -10.09
N ILE A 79 -0.29 0.68 -9.20
CA ILE A 79 -0.33 -0.79 -9.23
C ILE A 79 -1.34 -1.40 -8.27
N CYS A 80 -1.59 -0.73 -7.14
CA CYS A 80 -2.46 -1.22 -6.07
C CYS A 80 -3.22 -0.03 -5.46
N ASP A 81 -4.48 -0.25 -5.09
CA ASP A 81 -5.28 0.67 -4.27
C ASP A 81 -6.01 -0.11 -3.17
N GLU A 82 -5.66 0.19 -1.92
CA GLU A 82 -6.19 -0.41 -0.70
C GLU A 82 -7.21 0.45 0.05
N ARG A 83 -7.54 1.64 -0.47
CA ARG A 83 -8.40 2.62 0.23
C ARG A 83 -9.90 2.33 0.10
N GLY A 84 -10.28 1.52 -0.89
CA GLY A 84 -11.67 1.13 -1.16
C GLY A 84 -12.20 0.10 -0.17
N ASN A 85 -13.39 -0.44 -0.46
CA ASN A 85 -13.99 -1.52 0.35
C ASN A 85 -13.19 -2.83 0.27
N GLU A 86 -12.53 -3.08 -0.86
CA GLU A 86 -11.62 -4.20 -1.06
C GLU A 86 -10.35 -3.75 -1.80
N PRO A 87 -9.20 -4.42 -1.58
CA PRO A 87 -7.97 -4.14 -2.32
C PRO A 87 -8.13 -4.41 -3.81
N THR A 88 -7.51 -3.56 -4.62
CA THR A 88 -7.47 -3.73 -6.07
C THR A 88 -6.04 -3.82 -6.59
N TYR A 89 -5.79 -4.71 -7.55
CA TYR A 89 -4.53 -4.78 -8.32
C TYR A 89 -4.79 -4.30 -9.74
N SER A 90 -4.19 -3.17 -10.12
CA SER A 90 -4.44 -2.51 -11.41
C SER A 90 -5.94 -2.40 -11.73
N SER A 91 -6.73 -1.89 -10.78
CA SER A 91 -8.20 -1.73 -10.85
C SER A 91 -9.02 -3.03 -10.91
N HIS A 92 -8.41 -4.18 -10.65
CA HIS A 92 -9.13 -5.46 -10.51
C HIS A 92 -9.27 -5.78 -9.03
N SER A 93 -10.49 -6.00 -8.57
CA SER A 93 -10.72 -6.43 -7.20
C SER A 93 -10.10 -7.77 -6.89
N ILE A 94 -9.62 -7.93 -5.65
CA ILE A 94 -9.04 -9.19 -5.20
C ILE A 94 -10.04 -10.35 -5.32
N SER A 95 -11.33 -10.11 -5.03
CA SER A 95 -12.39 -11.11 -5.14
C SER A 95 -12.50 -11.65 -6.58
N LYS A 96 -12.48 -10.76 -7.58
CA LYS A 96 -12.51 -11.13 -9.00
C LYS A 96 -11.27 -11.91 -9.43
N ILE A 97 -10.11 -11.63 -8.84
CA ILE A 97 -8.88 -12.35 -9.13
C ILE A 97 -8.98 -13.79 -8.61
N LEU A 98 -9.50 -13.97 -7.39
CA LEU A 98 -9.61 -15.28 -6.75
C LEU A 98 -10.68 -16.18 -7.39
N GLU A 99 -11.81 -15.62 -7.83
CA GLU A 99 -12.91 -16.37 -8.45
C GLU A 99 -12.52 -17.04 -9.78
N GLN A 100 -11.54 -16.51 -10.50
CA GLN A 100 -11.20 -16.93 -11.85
C GLN A 100 -10.07 -17.98 -11.91
N GLU A 101 -9.77 -18.67 -10.78
CA GLU A 101 -8.66 -19.64 -10.63
C GLU A 101 -7.31 -19.11 -11.12
N HIS A 102 -7.09 -17.80 -10.92
CA HIS A 102 -5.87 -17.16 -11.37
C HIS A 102 -4.68 -17.53 -10.47
N GLY A 103 -3.67 -18.13 -11.07
CA GLY A 103 -2.39 -18.38 -10.40
C GLY A 103 -1.57 -17.11 -10.18
N ILE A 104 -0.40 -17.25 -9.54
CA ILE A 104 0.49 -16.13 -9.21
C ILE A 104 0.92 -15.34 -10.45
N GLY A 105 0.91 -15.96 -11.65
CA GLY A 105 1.25 -15.30 -12.91
C GLY A 105 0.34 -14.11 -13.24
N VAL A 106 -0.96 -14.20 -12.93
CA VAL A 106 -1.92 -13.10 -13.17
C VAL A 106 -1.65 -11.94 -12.22
N THR A 107 -1.35 -12.24 -10.96
CA THR A 107 -0.99 -11.23 -9.96
C THR A 107 0.27 -10.48 -10.39
N ILE A 108 1.27 -11.19 -10.92
CA ILE A 108 2.47 -10.58 -11.52
C ILE A 108 2.09 -9.72 -12.73
N GLY A 109 1.22 -10.22 -13.61
CA GLY A 109 0.66 -9.49 -14.75
C GLY A 109 0.11 -8.11 -14.38
N LEU A 110 -0.77 -8.09 -13.37
CA LEU A 110 -1.43 -6.89 -12.91
C LEU A 110 -0.49 -5.95 -12.15
N LEU A 111 0.36 -6.46 -11.26
CA LEU A 111 1.22 -5.61 -10.42
C LEU A 111 2.45 -5.09 -11.18
N TRP A 112 3.07 -5.88 -12.05
CA TRP A 112 4.31 -5.48 -12.74
C TRP A 112 4.03 -4.83 -14.09
N PHE A 113 3.03 -5.32 -14.82
CA PHE A 113 2.74 -4.86 -16.18
C PHE A 113 1.43 -4.09 -16.31
N GLN A 114 0.64 -3.98 -15.23
CA GLN A 114 -0.66 -3.29 -15.22
C GLN A 114 -1.61 -3.82 -16.32
N ARG A 115 -1.50 -5.13 -16.60
CA ARG A 115 -2.22 -5.79 -17.69
C ARG A 115 -2.69 -7.16 -17.28
N LEU A 116 -3.89 -7.50 -17.73
CA LEU A 116 -4.36 -8.88 -17.72
C LEU A 116 -3.70 -9.62 -18.88
N LEU A 117 -2.65 -10.39 -18.56
CA LEU A 117 -1.90 -11.16 -19.56
C LEU A 117 -2.69 -12.41 -19.98
N SER A 118 -2.35 -12.97 -21.14
CA SER A 118 -2.98 -14.20 -21.61
C SER A 118 -2.65 -15.38 -20.70
N PRO A 119 -3.52 -16.41 -20.61
CA PRO A 119 -3.26 -17.60 -19.78
C PRO A 119 -1.92 -18.28 -20.07
N GLN A 120 -1.48 -18.28 -21.33
CA GLN A 120 -0.19 -18.84 -21.74
C GLN A 120 0.98 -18.06 -21.14
N ILE A 121 0.90 -16.73 -21.11
CA ILE A 121 1.95 -15.88 -20.52
C ILE A 121 1.95 -16.02 -19.00
N ASN A 122 0.77 -16.07 -18.36
CA ASN A 122 0.68 -16.29 -16.91
C ASN A 122 1.35 -17.61 -16.52
N ARG A 123 1.04 -18.70 -17.23
CA ARG A 123 1.68 -20.00 -17.02
C ARG A 123 3.19 -19.97 -17.29
N PHE A 124 3.63 -19.20 -18.29
CA PHE A 124 5.06 -19.03 -18.56
C PHE A 124 5.78 -18.33 -17.39
N LEU A 125 5.19 -17.26 -16.82
CA LEU A 125 5.75 -16.57 -15.66
C LEU A 125 5.86 -17.50 -14.44
N GLU A 126 4.83 -18.31 -14.20
CA GLU A 126 4.85 -19.32 -13.14
C GLU A 126 5.93 -20.37 -13.36
N MET A 127 6.08 -20.86 -14.59
CA MET A 127 7.13 -21.80 -14.95
C MET A 127 8.53 -21.20 -14.75
N CYS A 128 8.74 -19.91 -15.06
CA CYS A 128 9.99 -19.22 -14.76
C CYS A 128 10.31 -19.21 -13.27
N ILE A 129 9.31 -18.99 -12.41
CA ILE A 129 9.50 -19.04 -10.94
C ILE A 129 9.89 -20.44 -10.50
N ILE A 130 9.23 -21.47 -11.02
CA ILE A 130 9.52 -22.87 -10.66
C ILE A 130 10.94 -23.26 -11.06
N ILE A 131 11.36 -22.93 -12.30
CA ILE A 131 12.69 -23.30 -12.82
C ILE A 131 13.81 -22.58 -12.07
N LEU A 132 13.56 -21.35 -11.62
CA LEU A 132 14.56 -20.50 -10.94
C LEU A 132 14.51 -20.60 -9.41
N ALA A 133 13.66 -21.45 -8.85
CA ALA A 133 13.42 -21.51 -7.41
C ALA A 133 14.69 -21.78 -6.59
N ASP A 134 15.56 -22.68 -7.04
CA ASP A 134 16.87 -22.92 -6.41
C ASP A 134 17.86 -23.57 -7.41
N HIS A 135 19.16 -23.39 -7.17
CA HIS A 135 20.24 -24.07 -7.89
C HIS A 135 21.29 -24.69 -6.94
N GLY A 136 20.88 -24.95 -5.70
CA GLY A 136 21.71 -25.57 -4.69
C GLY A 136 22.58 -24.58 -3.91
N PRO A 137 23.23 -25.05 -2.83
CA PRO A 137 23.85 -24.20 -1.82
C PRO A 137 25.18 -23.56 -2.23
N ALA A 138 25.74 -23.95 -3.37
CA ALA A 138 27.07 -23.52 -3.82
C ALA A 138 27.07 -22.16 -4.54
N VAL A 139 25.90 -21.67 -4.96
CA VAL A 139 25.79 -20.37 -5.64
C VAL A 139 25.89 -19.21 -4.66
N SER A 140 26.38 -18.06 -5.11
CA SER A 140 26.68 -16.89 -4.25
C SER A 140 25.56 -16.52 -3.28
N GLY A 141 24.32 -16.44 -3.77
CA GLY A 141 23.18 -16.06 -2.93
C GLY A 141 22.85 -17.10 -1.87
N ALA A 142 22.76 -18.37 -2.25
CA ALA A 142 22.45 -19.46 -1.32
C ALA A 142 23.55 -19.59 -0.24
N HIS A 143 24.82 -19.51 -0.63
CA HIS A 143 25.95 -19.57 0.30
C HIS A 143 25.88 -18.45 1.34
N ASN A 144 25.66 -17.20 0.92
CA ASN A 144 25.57 -16.06 1.83
C ASN A 144 24.38 -16.17 2.78
N THR A 145 23.21 -16.61 2.30
CA THR A 145 22.04 -16.88 3.14
C THR A 145 22.36 -17.95 4.20
N ILE A 146 23.01 -19.05 3.81
CA ILE A 146 23.37 -20.15 4.72
C ILE A 146 24.36 -19.68 5.79
N VAL A 147 25.41 -18.97 5.40
CA VAL A 147 26.41 -18.45 6.35
C VAL A 147 25.76 -17.51 7.36
N THR A 148 24.90 -16.61 6.90
CA THR A 148 24.20 -15.65 7.75
C THR A 148 23.21 -16.32 8.70
N ALA A 149 22.45 -17.31 8.22
CA ALA A 149 21.59 -18.12 9.07
C ALA A 149 22.38 -18.90 10.13
N ARG A 150 23.53 -19.47 9.75
CA ARG A 150 24.45 -20.16 10.67
C ARG A 150 25.10 -19.22 11.69
N ALA A 151 25.18 -17.93 11.40
CA ALA A 151 25.58 -16.90 12.35
C ALA A 151 24.46 -16.52 13.34
N GLY A 152 23.32 -17.23 13.34
CA GLY A 152 22.21 -17.01 14.26
C GLY A 152 21.34 -15.81 13.92
N LYS A 153 21.38 -15.35 12.66
CA LYS A 153 20.53 -14.24 12.19
C LYS A 153 19.13 -14.73 11.84
N ASP A 154 18.17 -13.82 11.90
CA ASP A 154 16.78 -14.08 11.53
C ASP A 154 16.60 -14.34 10.03
N MET A 155 15.39 -14.77 9.65
CA MET A 155 15.03 -15.12 8.27
C MET A 155 15.21 -13.93 7.30
N LEU A 156 14.78 -12.73 7.69
CA LEU A 156 14.86 -11.56 6.81
C LEU A 156 16.32 -11.16 6.58
N SER A 157 17.11 -11.07 7.65
CA SER A 157 18.54 -10.80 7.57
C SER A 157 19.24 -11.81 6.66
N SER A 158 19.00 -13.11 6.87
CA SER A 158 19.62 -14.18 6.10
C SER A 158 19.21 -14.12 4.62
N LEU A 159 17.91 -13.94 4.34
CA LEU A 159 17.41 -13.80 2.97
C LEU A 159 18.02 -12.58 2.25
N CYS A 160 18.00 -11.41 2.89
CA CYS A 160 18.56 -10.18 2.33
C CYS A 160 20.04 -10.32 1.98
N THR A 161 20.84 -10.99 2.81
CA THR A 161 22.27 -11.20 2.49
C THR A 161 22.50 -12.02 1.21
N GLY A 162 21.64 -13.01 0.94
CA GLY A 162 21.67 -13.76 -0.31
C GLY A 162 21.19 -12.93 -1.49
N LEU A 163 20.08 -12.21 -1.33
CA LEU A 163 19.49 -11.36 -2.38
C LEU A 163 20.45 -10.24 -2.80
N LEU A 164 21.22 -9.66 -1.87
CA LEU A 164 22.22 -8.63 -2.17
C LEU A 164 23.39 -9.12 -3.03
N THR A 165 23.52 -10.43 -3.25
CA THR A 165 24.49 -10.97 -4.23
C THR A 165 23.96 -10.99 -5.65
N ILE A 166 22.65 -10.83 -5.85
CA ILE A 166 22.02 -10.85 -7.17
C ILE A 166 22.39 -9.55 -7.90
N GLY A 167 23.02 -9.70 -9.06
CA GLY A 167 23.54 -8.61 -9.87
C GLY A 167 24.25 -9.16 -11.11
N ASP A 168 25.23 -8.43 -11.63
CA ASP A 168 25.82 -8.72 -12.95
C ASP A 168 26.37 -10.15 -13.11
N ARG A 169 27.05 -10.67 -12.08
CA ARG A 169 27.71 -11.99 -12.13
C ARG A 169 26.84 -13.13 -11.62
N PHE A 170 25.83 -12.85 -10.80
CA PHE A 170 24.93 -13.85 -10.22
C PHE A 170 23.48 -13.42 -10.46
N GLY A 171 22.78 -14.11 -11.36
CA GLY A 171 21.42 -13.78 -11.80
C GLY A 171 21.32 -12.81 -12.99
N GLY A 172 22.32 -11.94 -13.20
CA GLY A 172 22.32 -10.92 -14.26
C GLY A 172 22.32 -11.44 -15.70
N ALA A 173 22.71 -12.69 -15.93
CA ALA A 173 22.78 -13.30 -17.26
C ALA A 173 21.43 -13.31 -18.00
N ILE A 174 20.29 -13.38 -17.28
CA ILE A 174 18.95 -13.38 -17.88
C ILE A 174 18.68 -12.03 -18.57
N SER A 175 18.88 -10.92 -17.85
CA SER A 175 18.68 -9.57 -18.38
C SER A 175 19.70 -9.23 -19.47
N GLY A 176 20.96 -9.61 -19.25
CA GLY A 176 22.02 -9.40 -20.23
C GLY A 176 21.80 -10.16 -21.54
N ALA A 177 21.39 -11.43 -21.47
CA ALA A 177 21.04 -12.21 -22.65
C ALA A 177 19.85 -11.58 -23.39
N ALA A 178 18.76 -11.26 -22.68
CA ALA A 178 17.59 -10.63 -23.28
C ALA A 178 17.96 -9.33 -24.00
N SER A 179 18.79 -8.47 -23.40
CA SER A 179 19.26 -7.22 -24.02
C SER A 179 20.12 -7.46 -25.27
N GLN A 180 21.11 -8.38 -25.20
CA GLN A 180 21.99 -8.68 -26.33
C GLN A 180 21.23 -9.25 -27.53
N PHE A 181 20.40 -10.28 -27.29
CA PHE A 181 19.63 -10.93 -28.35
C PHE A 181 18.56 -9.99 -28.92
N TRP A 182 17.86 -9.23 -28.07
CA TRP A 182 16.89 -8.24 -28.53
C TRP A 182 17.53 -7.13 -29.37
N GLY A 183 18.67 -6.60 -28.93
CA GLY A 183 19.41 -5.57 -29.67
C GLY A 183 19.89 -6.06 -31.04
N ALA A 184 20.43 -7.29 -31.11
CA ALA A 184 20.84 -7.90 -32.36
C ALA A 184 19.65 -8.13 -33.31
N PHE A 185 18.52 -8.61 -32.77
CA PHE A 185 17.28 -8.83 -33.52
C PHE A 185 16.68 -7.53 -34.05
N CYS A 186 16.55 -6.49 -33.23
CA CYS A 186 16.08 -5.17 -33.65
C CYS A 186 16.99 -4.53 -34.70
N SER A 187 18.29 -4.79 -34.63
CA SER A 187 19.27 -4.34 -35.63
C SER A 187 19.27 -5.20 -36.92
N LYS A 188 18.38 -6.20 -37.02
CA LYS A 188 18.27 -7.13 -38.15
C LYS A 188 19.59 -7.83 -38.50
N LYS A 189 20.45 -8.04 -37.51
CA LYS A 189 21.73 -8.75 -37.71
C LYS A 189 21.46 -10.22 -37.97
N LEU A 190 22.17 -10.82 -38.92
CA LEU A 190 22.17 -12.27 -39.08
C LEU A 190 22.87 -12.90 -37.85
N PRO A 191 22.46 -14.11 -37.42
CA PRO A 191 23.07 -14.77 -36.27
C PRO A 191 24.60 -14.92 -36.38
N ALA A 192 25.11 -15.21 -37.59
CA ALA A 192 26.54 -15.34 -37.83
C ALA A 192 27.28 -14.01 -37.61
N ASP A 193 26.71 -12.90 -38.08
CA ASP A 193 27.30 -11.56 -37.93
C ASP A 193 27.33 -11.13 -36.46
N PHE A 194 26.24 -11.42 -35.72
CA PHE A 194 26.18 -11.17 -34.28
C PHE A 194 27.29 -11.92 -33.52
N VAL A 195 27.48 -13.22 -33.82
CA VAL A 195 28.55 -14.02 -33.20
C VAL A 195 29.94 -13.46 -33.52
N GLN A 196 30.18 -13.07 -34.79
CA GLN A 196 31.45 -12.48 -35.19
C GLN A 196 31.70 -11.13 -34.52
N GLU A 197 30.67 -10.29 -34.38
CA GLU A 197 30.78 -9.00 -33.70
C GLU A 197 31.14 -9.17 -32.24
N MET A 198 30.45 -10.06 -31.50
CA MET A 198 30.76 -10.33 -30.10
C MET A 198 32.19 -10.87 -29.94
N ARG A 199 32.61 -11.75 -30.85
CA ARG A 199 34.01 -12.22 -30.91
C ARG A 199 35.01 -11.09 -31.18
N LYS A 200 34.71 -10.17 -32.09
CA LYS A 200 35.57 -8.99 -32.38
C LYS A 200 35.66 -8.05 -31.18
N LYS A 201 34.58 -7.92 -30.40
CA LYS A 201 34.54 -7.14 -29.15
C LYS A 201 35.26 -7.83 -27.99
N GLY A 202 35.54 -9.14 -28.10
CA GLY A 202 36.09 -9.93 -26.99
C GLY A 202 35.07 -10.21 -25.89
N GLU A 203 33.77 -10.14 -26.21
CA GLU A 203 32.67 -10.35 -25.27
C GLU A 203 32.02 -11.71 -25.50
N LEU A 204 31.70 -12.41 -24.41
CA LEU A 204 30.92 -13.65 -24.48
C LEU A 204 29.45 -13.32 -24.71
N ILE A 205 28.76 -14.20 -25.45
CA ILE A 205 27.31 -14.11 -25.64
C ILE A 205 26.63 -14.62 -24.38
N LEU A 206 25.93 -13.73 -23.68
CA LEU A 206 25.23 -14.08 -22.45
C LEU A 206 24.08 -15.04 -22.74
N GLY A 207 23.91 -16.04 -21.89
CA GLY A 207 22.93 -17.12 -22.09
C GLY A 207 23.40 -18.25 -23.02
N ILE A 208 24.64 -18.18 -23.54
CA ILE A 208 25.26 -19.26 -24.31
C ILE A 208 26.39 -19.92 -23.51
N GLY A 209 26.37 -21.25 -23.48
CA GLY A 209 27.37 -22.07 -22.82
C GLY A 209 26.85 -22.75 -21.55
N HIS A 210 27.36 -23.95 -21.27
CA HIS A 210 27.05 -24.71 -20.07
C HIS A 210 28.28 -25.56 -19.70
N MET A 211 28.57 -25.74 -18.41
CA MET A 211 29.75 -26.49 -17.97
C MET A 211 29.71 -27.99 -18.33
N ILE A 212 28.54 -28.64 -18.14
CA ILE A 212 28.37 -30.09 -18.34
C ILE A 212 27.44 -30.42 -19.53
N LYS A 213 26.34 -29.69 -19.70
CA LYS A 213 25.32 -29.95 -20.72
C LYS A 213 25.80 -29.58 -22.11
N SER A 214 25.34 -30.34 -23.08
CA SER A 214 25.75 -30.23 -24.48
C SER A 214 24.56 -30.49 -25.41
N VAL A 215 24.79 -30.45 -26.72
CA VAL A 215 23.76 -30.78 -27.72
C VAL A 215 23.28 -32.23 -27.58
N THR A 216 24.16 -33.16 -27.17
CA THR A 216 23.84 -34.58 -26.99
C THR A 216 23.32 -34.91 -25.59
N ASN A 217 23.58 -34.06 -24.60
CA ASN A 217 23.04 -34.16 -23.23
C ASN A 217 22.38 -32.83 -22.85
N PRO A 218 21.11 -32.61 -23.25
CA PRO A 218 20.45 -31.32 -23.06
C PRO A 218 20.14 -31.03 -21.58
N ASP A 219 20.01 -29.73 -21.27
CA ASP A 219 19.44 -29.28 -20.01
C ASP A 219 17.91 -29.39 -20.08
N GLU A 220 17.33 -30.24 -19.23
CA GLU A 220 15.88 -30.47 -19.21
C GLU A 220 15.09 -29.21 -18.85
N ARG A 221 15.69 -28.23 -18.17
CA ARG A 221 15.05 -26.94 -17.85
C ARG A 221 14.88 -26.04 -19.08
N VAL A 222 15.70 -26.24 -20.11
CA VAL A 222 15.70 -25.47 -21.37
C VAL A 222 14.95 -26.21 -22.47
N LYS A 223 14.80 -27.53 -22.31
CA LYS A 223 14.20 -28.41 -23.31
C LYS A 223 12.74 -28.04 -23.56
N LYS A 224 12.36 -28.13 -24.83
CA LYS A 224 10.99 -27.90 -25.31
C LYS A 224 10.07 -29.06 -24.94
#